data_AF-A0A2M8PJ00-F1
#
_entry.id   AF-A0A2M8PJ00-F1
#
_cell.length_a   1.000
_cell.length_b   1.000
_cell.length_c   1.000
_cell.angle_alpha   90.00
_cell.angle_beta   90.00
_cell.angle_gamma   90.00
#
_symmetry.space_group_name_H-M   'P 1'
#
loop_
_entity.id
_entity.type
_entity.pdbx_description
1 polymer ?
#
loop_
_entity_poly.entity_id
_entity_poly.type
_entity_poly.pdbx_seq_one_letter_code
_entity_poly.pdbx_strand_id
1 'polypeptide(L)' 'MLPAERQAKIMALLEANGSVSVHELSALLAVSEMTIHRDLQQLAQLGRL' A
#
# COMPACT_ATOMS: atom_id res chain seq x y z
N MET A 1 -12.53 -2.67 0.78
CA MET A 1 -12.22 -2.00 -0.51
C MET A 1 -11.57 -2.98 -1.48
N LEU A 2 -11.61 -2.69 -2.78
CA LEU A 2 -10.97 -3.51 -3.81
C LEU A 2 -9.44 -3.41 -3.75
N PRO A 3 -8.68 -4.48 -4.07
CA PRO A 3 -7.21 -4.44 -4.02
C PRO A 3 -6.58 -3.34 -4.87
N ALA A 4 -7.07 -3.13 -6.10
CA ALA A 4 -6.55 -2.09 -6.99
C ALA A 4 -6.75 -0.67 -6.44
N GLU A 5 -7.88 -0.40 -5.78
CA GLU A 5 -8.13 0.88 -5.12
C GLU A 5 -7.18 1.11 -3.94
N ARG A 6 -6.93 0.05 -3.15
CA ARG A 6 -5.97 0.10 -2.04
C ARG A 6 -4.55 0.38 -2.53
N GLN A 7 -4.13 -0.33 -3.57
CA GLN A 7 -2.83 -0.17 -4.18
C GLN A 7 -2.61 1.25 -4.73
N ALA A 8 -3.62 1.82 -5.39
CA ALA A 8 -3.57 3.22 -5.83
C ALA A 8 -3.40 4.20 -4.66
N LYS A 9 -4.11 3.98 -3.55
CA LYS A 9 -3.95 4.79 -2.32
C LYS A 9 -2.56 4.63 -1.68
N ILE A 10 -2.01 3.41 -1.64
CA ILE A 10 -0.65 3.15 -1.15
C ILE A 10 0.36 3.96 -1.96
N MET A 11 0.28 3.91 -3.29
CA MET A 11 1.19 4.67 -4.16
C MET A 11 1.04 6.17 -3.99
N ALA A 12 -0.19 6.70 -3.92
CA ALA A 12 -0.43 8.12 -3.70
C ALA A 12 0.14 8.61 -2.35
N LEU A 13 0.03 7.81 -1.28
CA LEU A 13 0.62 8.13 0.02
C LEU A 13 2.15 8.10 -0.03
N LEU A 14 2.73 7.13 -0.76
CA LEU A 14 4.18 7.04 -0.93
C LEU A 14 4.71 8.23 -1.75
N GLU A 15 4.05 8.60 -2.85
CA GLU A 15 4.41 9.76 -3.68
C GLU A 15 4.32 11.08 -2.90
N ALA A 16 3.28 11.24 -2.07
CA ALA A 16 3.08 12.46 -1.28
C ALA A 16 4.10 12.62 -0.15
N ASN A 17 4.47 11.52 0.52
CA ASN A 17 5.29 11.56 1.74
C ASN A 17 6.75 11.15 1.50
N GLY A 18 7.10 10.63 0.31
CA GLY A 18 8.40 10.04 -0.03
C GLY A 18 8.68 8.68 0.63
N SER A 19 8.09 8.43 1.80
CA SER A 19 8.10 7.15 2.50
C SER A 19 6.84 7.02 3.35
N VAL A 20 6.41 5.78 3.59
CA VAL A 20 5.31 5.48 4.51
C VAL A 20 5.51 4.07 5.06
N SER A 21 5.26 3.87 6.35
CA SER A 21 5.41 2.56 6.98
C SER A 21 4.20 1.65 6.73
N VAL A 22 4.43 0.33 6.79
CA VAL A 22 3.33 -0.67 6.72
C VAL A 22 2.32 -0.46 7.84
N HIS A 23 2.78 -0.09 9.04
CA HIS A 23 1.92 0.18 10.18
C HIS A 23 0.98 1.37 9.94
N GLU A 24 1.51 2.48 9.39
CA GLU A 24 0.69 3.65 9.03
C GLU A 24 -0.31 3.32 7.93
N LEU A 25 0.11 2.60 6.88
CA LEU A 25 -0.79 2.17 5.82
C LEU A 25 -1.92 1.28 6.34
N SER A 26 -1.59 0.35 7.24
CA SER A 26 -2.55 -0.53 7.93
C SER A 26 -3.59 0.29 8.70
N ALA A 27 -3.14 1.25 9.50
CA ALA A 27 -4.01 2.13 10.28
C ALA A 27 -4.88 3.04 9.39
N LEU A 28 -4.29 3.69 8.39
CA LEU A 28 -4.99 4.63 7.49
C LEU A 28 -6.01 3.95 6.59
N LEU A 29 -5.71 2.73 6.12
CA LEU A 29 -6.55 2.00 5.18
C LEU A 29 -7.46 0.97 5.86
N ALA A 30 -7.39 0.88 7.20
CA ALA A 30 -8.16 -0.03 8.04
C ALA A 30 -8.10 -1.50 7.57
N VAL A 31 -6.89 -1.97 7.24
CA VAL A 31 -6.61 -3.36 6.84
C VAL A 31 -5.46 -3.91 7.66
N SER A 32 -5.29 -5.23 7.70
CA SER A 32 -4.14 -5.83 8.38
C SER A 32 -2.83 -5.53 7.68
N GLU A 33 -1.72 -5.50 8.43
CA GLU A 33 -0.37 -5.37 7.87
C GLU A 33 -0.07 -6.48 6.84
N MET A 34 -0.56 -7.71 7.07
CA MET A 34 -0.44 -8.81 6.09
C MET A 34 -1.12 -8.49 4.75
N THR A 35 -2.21 -7.74 4.78
CA THR A 35 -2.88 -7.27 3.56
C THR A 35 -1.99 -6.27 2.82
N ILE A 36 -1.46 -5.27 3.54
CA ILE A 36 -0.51 -4.30 2.98
C ILE A 36 0.72 -5.00 2.38
N HIS A 37 1.32 -5.95 3.09
CA HIS A 37 2.44 -6.72 2.57
C HIS A 37 2.12 -7.43 1.26
N ARG A 38 0.91 -8.01 1.13
CA ARG A 38 0.47 -8.64 -0.12
C ARG A 38 0.35 -7.62 -1.25
N ASP A 39 -0.21 -6.43 -0.98
CA ASP A 39 -0.30 -5.38 -2.00
C ASP A 39 1.08 -4.88 -2.43
N LEU A 40 2.00 -4.67 -1.49
CA LEU A 40 3.38 -4.25 -1.78
C LEU A 40 4.11 -5.31 -2.62
N GLN A 41 3.94 -6.59 -2.31
CA GLN A 41 4.49 -7.69 -3.12
C GLN A 41 3.92 -7.68 -4.55
N GLN A 42 2.61 -7.47 -4.70
CA GLN A 42 1.97 -7.40 -6.02
C GLN A 42 2.45 -6.17 -6.82
N LEU A 43 2.57 -5.01 -6.18
CA LEU A 43 3.09 -3.79 -6.82
C LEU A 43 4.55 -3.96 -7.27
N ALA A 44 5.40 -4.55 -6.43
CA ALA A 44 6.80 -4.84 -6.79
C ALA A 44 6.89 -5.84 -7.95
N GLN A 45 6.07 -6.89 -7.94
CA GLN A 45 6.03 -7.87 -9.04
C GLN A 45 5.59 -7.24 -10.38
N LEU A 46 4.79 -6.18 -10.33
CA LEU A 46 4.35 -5.42 -11.50
C LEU A 46 5.34 -4.29 -11.90
N GLY A 47 6.46 -4.11 -11.17
CA GLY A 47 7.41 -3.02 -11.38
C GLY A 47 6.82 -1.64 -11.12
N ARG A 48 5.84 -1.55 -10.21
CA ARG A 48 5.16 -0.31 -9.80
C ARG A 48 5.70 0.26 -8.48
N LEU A 49 6.55 -0.50 -7.80
CA LEU A 49 7.27 -0.17 -6.58
C LEU A 49 8.69 -0.74 -6.72
#